data_AF-Q2W900-F1
#
_entry.id   AF-Q2W900-F1
#
_cell.length_a   1.000
_cell.length_b   1.000
_cell.length_c   1.000
_cell.angle_alpha   90.00
_cell.angle_beta   90.00
_cell.angle_gamma   90.00
#
_symmetry.space_group_name_H-M   'P 1'
#
loop_
_entity.id
_entity.type
_entity.pdbx_description
1 polymer ?
#
loop_
_entity_poly.entity_id
_entity_poly.type
_entity_poly.pdbx_seq_one_letter_code
_entity_poly.pdbx_strand_id
1 'polypeptide(L)'
;MRCCRSLTCEGLRCWGCAMAVQWQEAMSIGVADLDAEHRAMLELLNSLEAGLEGGDDDGVADAMRDLVGLMSEHFSREEDLLSGIGCPSFYAHRDGHDAIADRIHLLRRRYLVAVDSGARRDVASALLNFTRISLLDHILTEDHAMGRRMSPAAIQPSLDRSSESEAGATVVPVATQDVEYSLPPHLAHLLNRLHYTQAELPPPHGGYATFEVLCAEAVARRIDEVLVVFHKRNACVSRKLPPPFFLSPEFADRFRRVVERLIMPELLKSRRLRQMTSRCDWKVVDSESFWEYVDNPLAEDLLERWRLAWDEMRLVERVRDDGSRVFQVKETTRILREMLQPPTPEAYDLPRIGNVEIETLKSLFDPTRDLAGALHAGWQRCQDLYEQEMEPRVFQQKAREGALRDYLLLAHQQYAANWGEFLTLSVHRVFGRVTSHFLERFSTSLGRSEQERAGHMPYLMRYLHQLRDHPEIRRQEREEEAQWQAQRQELQNFLKGVTAAA
;
A
#
# COMPACT_ATOMS: atom_id res chain seq x y z
N MET A 1 -64.92 -1.38 -30.68
CA MET A 1 -64.83 -1.21 -32.14
C MET A 1 -63.44 -0.69 -32.48
N ARG A 2 -62.69 -1.45 -33.31
CA ARG A 2 -61.57 -1.08 -34.23
C ARG A 2 -60.37 -0.33 -33.63
N CYS A 3 -59.19 -0.93 -33.39
CA CYS A 3 -58.21 -1.60 -34.28
C CYS A 3 -57.43 -0.66 -35.23
N CYS A 4 -56.13 -0.47 -34.96
CA CYS A 4 -54.97 -0.52 -35.88
C CYS A 4 -53.67 -0.37 -35.04
N ARG A 5 -52.83 -1.40 -34.80
CA ARG A 5 -51.73 -1.92 -35.66
C ARG A 5 -50.73 -0.80 -36.02
N SER A 6 -49.54 -0.69 -35.43
CA SER A 6 -48.34 -1.55 -35.42
C SER A 6 -47.22 -0.80 -36.14
N LEU A 7 -46.14 -0.43 -35.44
CA LEU A 7 -44.78 -0.32 -35.97
C LEU A 7 -43.82 -0.58 -34.82
N THR A 8 -43.01 -1.61 -35.00
CA THR A 8 -41.95 -2.14 -34.15
C THR A 8 -40.82 -1.12 -33.96
N CYS A 9 -40.36 -0.96 -32.72
CA CYS A 9 -39.05 -0.38 -32.43
C CYS A 9 -38.35 -1.28 -31.41
N GLU A 10 -37.57 -2.23 -31.93
CA GLU A 10 -36.46 -2.85 -31.19
C GLU A 10 -35.49 -1.74 -30.79
N GLY A 11 -35.06 -1.69 -29.52
CA GLY A 11 -33.91 -0.88 -29.13
C GLY A 11 -34.03 0.03 -27.91
N LEU A 12 -35.07 -0.07 -27.08
CA LEU A 12 -35.11 0.61 -25.78
C LEU A 12 -34.99 -0.42 -24.65
N ARG A 13 -33.75 -0.72 -24.24
CA ARG A 13 -33.50 -1.42 -22.97
C ARG A 13 -33.71 -0.44 -21.82
N CYS A 14 -34.72 -0.76 -21.02
CA CYS A 14 -35.05 -0.15 -19.74
C CYS A 14 -33.82 -0.19 -18.81
N TRP A 15 -33.52 0.93 -18.15
CA TRP A 15 -32.56 0.97 -17.05
C TRP A 15 -33.16 0.24 -15.84
N GLY A 16 -32.56 -0.90 -15.48
CA GLY A 16 -32.96 -1.73 -14.33
C GLY A 16 -32.89 -3.23 -14.59
N CYS A 17 -31.74 -3.76 -15.05
CA CYS A 17 -31.56 -5.20 -15.21
C CYS A 17 -30.17 -5.63 -14.71
N ALA A 18 -30.17 -6.61 -13.80
CA ALA A 18 -29.04 -7.28 -13.17
C ALA A 18 -27.93 -7.69 -14.15
N MET A 19 -26.68 -7.68 -13.69
CA MET A 19 -25.56 -8.28 -14.40
C MET A 19 -25.11 -9.51 -13.61
N ALA A 20 -25.77 -10.65 -13.86
CA ALA A 20 -25.30 -11.94 -13.36
C ALA A 20 -23.85 -12.15 -13.82
N VAL A 21 -22.96 -12.47 -12.87
CA VAL A 21 -21.55 -12.68 -13.15
C VAL A 21 -21.40 -14.04 -13.83
N GLN A 22 -20.94 -14.02 -15.08
CA GLN A 22 -20.67 -15.23 -15.85
C GLN A 22 -19.19 -15.62 -15.68
N TRP A 23 -18.94 -16.92 -15.58
CA TRP A 23 -17.57 -17.45 -15.63
C TRP A 23 -16.90 -17.05 -16.95
N GLN A 24 -15.63 -16.64 -16.86
CA GLN A 24 -14.81 -16.33 -18.02
C GLN A 24 -13.52 -17.14 -17.94
N GLU A 25 -12.96 -17.50 -19.10
CA GLU A 25 -11.71 -18.29 -19.13
C GLU A 25 -10.54 -17.58 -18.43
N ALA A 26 -10.55 -16.24 -18.40
CA ALA A 26 -9.57 -15.44 -17.66
C ALA A 26 -9.60 -15.66 -16.14
N MET A 27 -10.67 -16.25 -15.59
CA MET A 27 -10.79 -16.62 -14.18
C MET A 27 -10.22 -18.02 -13.89
N SER A 28 -9.85 -18.79 -14.93
CA SER A 28 -9.22 -20.10 -14.74
C SER A 28 -7.81 -19.92 -14.22
N ILE A 29 -7.50 -20.66 -13.15
CA ILE A 29 -6.14 -20.70 -12.58
C ILE A 29 -5.39 -21.96 -13.03
N GLY A 30 -6.02 -22.83 -13.82
CA GLY A 30 -5.40 -24.05 -14.36
C GLY A 30 -5.37 -25.22 -13.38
N VAL A 31 -6.14 -25.14 -12.28
CA VAL A 31 -6.36 -26.23 -11.32
C VAL A 31 -7.85 -26.56 -11.33
N ALA A 32 -8.23 -27.66 -11.99
CA ALA A 32 -9.62 -27.96 -12.35
C ALA A 32 -10.59 -27.99 -11.15
N ASP A 33 -10.14 -28.53 -10.01
CA ASP A 33 -10.97 -28.62 -8.80
C ASP A 33 -11.23 -27.23 -8.19
N LEU A 34 -10.23 -26.35 -8.16
CA LEU A 34 -10.38 -24.97 -7.68
C LEU A 34 -11.19 -24.11 -8.65
N ASP A 35 -11.01 -24.29 -9.95
CA ASP A 35 -11.84 -23.63 -10.97
C ASP A 35 -13.31 -24.04 -10.88
N ALA A 36 -13.61 -25.28 -10.47
CA ALA A 36 -14.98 -25.72 -10.23
C ALA A 36 -15.58 -25.05 -8.99
N GLU A 37 -14.79 -24.87 -7.93
CA GLU A 37 -15.22 -24.15 -6.71
C GLU A 37 -15.46 -22.67 -6.99
N HIS A 38 -14.59 -22.02 -7.76
CA HIS A 38 -14.79 -20.64 -8.20
C HIS A 38 -16.11 -20.46 -8.96
N ARG A 39 -16.43 -21.39 -9.89
CA ARG A 39 -17.72 -21.37 -10.62
C ARG A 39 -18.90 -21.51 -9.67
N ALA A 40 -18.85 -22.45 -8.72
CA ALA A 40 -19.90 -22.64 -7.73
C ALA A 40 -20.10 -21.40 -6.83
N MET A 41 -19.01 -20.70 -6.45
CA MET A 41 -19.11 -19.43 -5.71
C MET A 41 -19.77 -18.31 -6.52
N LEU A 42 -19.49 -18.22 -7.83
CA LEU A 42 -20.17 -17.27 -8.72
C LEU A 42 -21.66 -17.58 -8.87
N GLU A 43 -22.03 -18.87 -8.95
CA GLU A 43 -23.43 -19.29 -8.98
C GLU A 43 -24.17 -18.87 -7.70
N LEU A 44 -23.56 -19.09 -6.53
CA LEU A 44 -24.13 -18.66 -5.24
C LEU A 44 -24.26 -17.13 -5.12
N LEU A 45 -23.29 -16.37 -5.64
CA LEU A 45 -23.39 -14.90 -5.73
C LEU A 45 -24.55 -14.46 -6.63
N ASN A 46 -24.77 -15.14 -7.75
CA ASN A 46 -25.88 -14.86 -8.64
C ASN A 46 -27.23 -15.23 -8.01
N SER A 47 -27.31 -16.33 -7.26
CA SER A 47 -28.49 -16.71 -6.48
C SER A 47 -28.80 -15.70 -5.38
N LEU A 48 -27.77 -15.19 -4.68
CA LEU A 48 -27.90 -14.16 -3.67
C LEU A 48 -28.45 -12.84 -4.27
N GLU A 49 -27.96 -12.43 -5.44
CA GLU A 49 -28.46 -11.26 -6.16
C GLU A 49 -29.92 -11.45 -6.61
N ALA A 50 -30.23 -12.60 -7.21
CA ALA A 50 -31.58 -12.92 -7.65
C ALA A 50 -32.60 -12.93 -6.48
N GLY A 51 -32.20 -13.49 -5.33
CA GLY A 51 -33.01 -13.44 -4.12
C GLY A 51 -33.23 -12.01 -3.61
N LEU A 52 -32.19 -11.17 -3.64
CA LEU A 52 -32.28 -9.76 -3.26
C LEU A 52 -33.13 -8.93 -4.21
N GLU A 53 -33.18 -9.25 -5.49
CA GLU A 53 -34.06 -8.58 -6.46
C GLU A 53 -35.50 -9.07 -6.36
N GLY A 54 -35.69 -10.38 -6.22
CA GLY A 54 -37.00 -11.03 -6.09
C GLY A 54 -37.69 -10.81 -4.74
N GLY A 55 -36.95 -10.36 -3.72
CA GLY A 55 -37.46 -10.24 -2.35
C GLY A 55 -37.67 -11.61 -1.67
N ASP A 56 -36.86 -12.60 -2.05
CA ASP A 56 -36.84 -13.94 -1.46
C ASP A 56 -35.84 -13.98 -0.30
N ASP A 57 -36.29 -13.59 0.89
CA ASP A 57 -35.45 -13.49 2.08
C ASP A 57 -34.86 -14.86 2.51
N ASP A 58 -35.60 -15.95 2.31
CA ASP A 58 -35.14 -17.31 2.64
C ASP A 58 -34.05 -17.76 1.65
N GLY A 59 -34.25 -17.52 0.35
CA GLY A 59 -33.24 -17.77 -0.68
C GLY A 59 -31.95 -16.95 -0.49
N VAL A 60 -32.08 -15.69 -0.03
CA VAL A 60 -30.92 -14.84 0.35
C VAL A 60 -30.15 -15.43 1.52
N ALA A 61 -30.84 -15.91 2.55
CA ALA A 61 -30.22 -16.50 3.73
C ALA A 61 -29.50 -17.83 3.39
N ASP A 62 -30.12 -18.67 2.55
CA ASP A 62 -29.55 -19.93 2.08
C ASP A 62 -28.31 -19.70 1.21
N ALA A 63 -28.40 -18.87 0.18
CA ALA A 63 -27.27 -18.54 -0.69
C ALA A 63 -26.10 -17.92 0.09
N MET A 64 -26.39 -17.06 1.07
CA MET A 64 -25.36 -16.47 1.95
C MET A 64 -24.70 -17.52 2.84
N ARG A 65 -25.46 -18.45 3.43
CA ARG A 65 -24.88 -19.53 4.25
C ARG A 65 -23.95 -20.40 3.41
N ASP A 66 -24.43 -20.82 2.24
CA ASP A 66 -23.72 -21.77 1.39
C ASP A 66 -22.46 -21.14 0.79
N LEU A 67 -22.52 -19.85 0.42
CA LEU A 67 -21.36 -19.09 -0.05
C LEU A 67 -20.27 -18.99 1.01
N VAL A 68 -20.63 -18.67 2.26
CA VAL A 68 -19.67 -18.56 3.37
C VAL A 68 -19.04 -19.92 3.70
N GLY A 69 -19.82 -20.99 3.64
CA GLY A 69 -19.31 -22.35 3.82
C GLY A 69 -18.29 -22.72 2.74
N LEU A 70 -18.68 -22.55 1.47
CA LEU A 70 -17.84 -22.88 0.33
C LEU A 70 -16.52 -22.08 0.33
N MET A 71 -16.57 -20.77 0.60
CA MET A 71 -15.37 -19.93 0.67
C MET A 71 -14.40 -20.39 1.77
N SER A 72 -14.91 -20.76 2.95
CA SER A 72 -14.05 -21.21 4.05
C SER A 72 -13.35 -22.54 3.71
N GLU A 73 -14.05 -23.47 3.05
CA GLU A 73 -13.46 -24.73 2.63
C GLU A 73 -12.47 -24.54 1.48
N HIS A 74 -12.77 -23.65 0.55
CA HIS A 74 -11.91 -23.30 -0.58
C HIS A 74 -10.59 -22.69 -0.11
N PHE A 75 -10.63 -21.66 0.75
CA PHE A 75 -9.44 -21.03 1.32
C PHE A 75 -8.53 -22.05 2.03
N SER A 76 -9.11 -22.95 2.83
CA SER A 76 -8.34 -24.00 3.49
C SER A 76 -7.63 -24.92 2.50
N ARG A 77 -8.27 -25.27 1.37
CA ARG A 77 -7.64 -26.14 0.36
C ARG A 77 -6.51 -25.43 -0.37
N GLU A 78 -6.68 -24.17 -0.73
CA GLU A 78 -5.61 -23.39 -1.36
C GLU A 78 -4.42 -23.19 -0.43
N GLU A 79 -4.68 -22.90 0.84
CA GLU A 79 -3.66 -22.79 1.87
C GLU A 79 -2.89 -24.10 2.07
N ASP A 80 -3.58 -25.24 2.11
CA ASP A 80 -2.96 -26.56 2.20
C ASP A 80 -2.08 -26.85 0.96
N LEU A 81 -2.54 -26.46 -0.23
CA LEU A 81 -1.79 -26.61 -1.48
C LEU A 81 -0.53 -25.73 -1.49
N LEU A 82 -0.65 -24.45 -1.13
CA LEU A 82 0.44 -23.48 -1.08
C LEU A 82 1.48 -23.84 -0.01
N SER A 83 1.02 -24.29 1.14
CA SER A 83 1.86 -24.80 2.23
C SER A 83 2.60 -26.07 1.81
N GLY A 84 1.90 -27.00 1.15
CA GLY A 84 2.47 -28.26 0.66
C GLY A 84 3.61 -28.10 -0.35
N ILE A 85 3.62 -27.01 -1.12
CA ILE A 85 4.70 -26.67 -2.08
C ILE A 85 5.73 -25.67 -1.52
N GLY A 86 5.60 -25.24 -0.26
CA GLY A 86 6.50 -24.27 0.36
C GLY A 86 6.49 -22.90 -0.34
N CYS A 87 5.32 -22.45 -0.79
CA CYS A 87 5.21 -21.22 -1.58
C CYS A 87 5.62 -19.97 -0.75
N PRO A 88 6.56 -19.13 -1.21
CA PRO A 88 6.98 -17.94 -0.48
C PRO A 88 5.87 -16.93 -0.20
N SER A 89 4.80 -16.91 -1.02
CA SER A 89 3.64 -16.04 -0.85
C SER A 89 2.54 -16.61 0.04
N PHE A 90 2.72 -17.82 0.61
CA PHE A 90 1.69 -18.49 1.43
C PHE A 90 1.11 -17.59 2.52
N TYR A 91 1.96 -16.94 3.32
CA TYR A 91 1.50 -16.08 4.40
C TYR A 91 0.73 -14.85 3.90
N ALA A 92 1.16 -14.26 2.78
CA ALA A 92 0.46 -13.12 2.19
C ALA A 92 -0.92 -13.51 1.61
N HIS A 93 -0.99 -14.68 0.96
CA HIS A 93 -2.25 -15.23 0.41
C HIS A 93 -3.24 -15.54 1.53
N ARG A 94 -2.78 -16.18 2.61
CA ARG A 94 -3.59 -16.45 3.81
C ARG A 94 -4.07 -15.16 4.49
N ASP A 95 -3.22 -14.14 4.61
CA ASP A 95 -3.62 -12.86 5.19
C ASP A 95 -4.71 -12.17 4.32
N GLY A 96 -4.68 -12.39 3.00
CA GLY A 96 -5.76 -12.01 2.07
C GLY A 96 -7.07 -12.74 2.36
N HIS A 97 -7.03 -14.07 2.51
CA HIS A 97 -8.18 -14.88 2.92
C HIS A 97 -8.77 -14.44 4.26
N ASP A 98 -7.94 -14.25 5.28
CA ASP A 98 -8.35 -13.83 6.62
C ASP A 98 -9.09 -12.49 6.57
N ALA A 99 -8.59 -11.53 5.79
CA ALA A 99 -9.23 -10.22 5.62
C ALA A 99 -10.60 -10.32 4.94
N ILE A 100 -10.74 -11.17 3.92
CA ILE A 100 -12.02 -11.41 3.23
C ILE A 100 -13.00 -12.11 4.17
N ALA A 101 -12.57 -13.18 4.85
CA ALA A 101 -13.37 -13.96 5.79
C ALA A 101 -13.87 -13.11 6.95
N ASP A 102 -13.00 -12.31 7.59
CA ASP A 102 -13.37 -11.42 8.70
C ASP A 102 -14.46 -10.44 8.31
N ARG A 103 -14.34 -9.86 7.11
CA ARG A 103 -15.31 -8.89 6.62
C ARG A 103 -16.65 -9.53 6.28
N ILE A 104 -16.65 -10.72 5.68
CA ILE A 104 -17.87 -11.49 5.40
C ILE A 104 -18.54 -11.90 6.70
N HIS A 105 -17.80 -12.40 7.69
CA HIS A 105 -18.34 -12.75 9.01
C HIS A 105 -18.94 -11.55 9.74
N LEU A 106 -18.31 -10.37 9.65
CA LEU A 106 -18.87 -9.13 10.19
C LEU A 106 -20.21 -8.78 9.53
N LEU A 107 -20.29 -8.82 8.19
CA LEU A 107 -21.51 -8.50 7.45
C LEU A 107 -22.61 -9.54 7.69
N ARG A 108 -22.27 -10.83 7.73
CA ARG A 108 -23.21 -11.91 8.09
C ARG A 108 -23.76 -11.73 9.50
N ARG A 109 -22.92 -11.41 10.49
CA ARG A 109 -23.40 -11.11 11.86
C ARG A 109 -24.39 -9.95 11.86
N ARG A 110 -24.09 -8.87 11.13
CA ARG A 110 -24.99 -7.72 10.99
C ARG A 110 -26.31 -8.09 10.31
N TYR A 111 -26.27 -8.96 9.32
CA TYR A 111 -27.47 -9.46 8.63
C TYR A 111 -28.36 -10.26 9.59
N LEU A 112 -27.77 -11.14 10.40
CA LEU A 112 -28.50 -11.99 11.37
C LEU A 112 -29.15 -11.20 12.50
N VAL A 113 -28.57 -10.07 12.93
CA VAL A 113 -29.12 -9.23 14.01
C VAL A 113 -29.97 -8.06 13.51
N ALA A 114 -30.14 -7.90 12.19
CA ALA A 114 -30.96 -6.85 11.62
C ALA A 114 -32.44 -7.05 11.97
N VAL A 115 -33.05 -6.01 12.54
CA VAL A 115 -34.38 -6.08 13.19
C VAL A 115 -35.52 -5.84 12.19
N ASP A 116 -35.28 -5.06 11.13
CA ASP A 116 -36.24 -4.81 10.06
C ASP A 116 -35.74 -5.29 8.69
N SER A 117 -36.67 -5.52 7.78
CA SER A 117 -36.41 -6.07 6.43
C SER A 117 -35.62 -5.11 5.54
N GLY A 118 -35.73 -3.79 5.73
CA GLY A 118 -34.96 -2.80 4.98
C GLY A 118 -33.48 -2.86 5.35
N ALA A 119 -33.17 -2.78 6.64
CA ALA A 119 -31.81 -2.92 7.14
C ALA A 119 -31.18 -4.28 6.78
N ARG A 120 -31.96 -5.36 6.82
CA ARG A 120 -31.50 -6.69 6.40
C ARG A 120 -31.12 -6.73 4.91
N ARG A 121 -31.93 -6.12 4.05
CA ARG A 121 -31.66 -6.00 2.61
C ARG A 121 -30.43 -5.14 2.31
N ASP A 122 -30.25 -4.04 3.03
CA ASP A 122 -29.08 -3.17 2.89
C ASP A 122 -27.78 -3.90 3.25
N VAL A 123 -27.79 -4.67 4.35
CA VAL A 123 -26.62 -5.46 4.76
C VAL A 123 -26.35 -6.61 3.79
N ALA A 124 -27.39 -7.28 3.29
CA ALA A 124 -27.23 -8.33 2.29
C ALA A 124 -26.69 -7.79 0.97
N SER A 125 -27.14 -6.62 0.53
CA SER A 125 -26.59 -5.92 -0.64
C SER A 125 -25.13 -5.53 -0.43
N ALA A 126 -24.77 -5.05 0.78
CA ALA A 126 -23.39 -4.77 1.13
C ALA A 126 -22.50 -6.04 1.13
N LEU A 127 -23.02 -7.17 1.60
CA LEU A 127 -22.34 -8.46 1.55
C LEU A 127 -22.16 -8.96 0.12
N LEU A 128 -23.21 -8.93 -0.70
CA LEU A 128 -23.16 -9.30 -2.11
C LEU A 128 -22.09 -8.50 -2.84
N ASN A 129 -22.13 -7.17 -2.72
CA ASN A 129 -21.18 -6.28 -3.39
C ASN A 129 -19.74 -6.51 -2.91
N PHE A 130 -19.52 -6.63 -1.59
CA PHE A 130 -18.20 -6.89 -1.04
C PHE A 130 -17.64 -8.24 -1.51
N THR A 131 -18.45 -9.29 -1.42
CA THR A 131 -18.01 -10.66 -1.74
C THR A 131 -17.77 -10.81 -3.23
N ARG A 132 -18.61 -10.22 -4.09
CA ARG A 132 -18.40 -10.18 -5.54
C ARG A 132 -17.09 -9.51 -5.92
N ILE A 133 -16.81 -8.33 -5.37
CA ILE A 133 -15.59 -7.59 -5.68
C ILE A 133 -14.37 -8.36 -5.19
N SER A 134 -14.39 -8.78 -3.91
CA SER A 134 -13.24 -9.43 -3.29
C SER A 134 -12.94 -10.78 -3.92
N LEU A 135 -13.96 -11.59 -4.23
CA LEU A 135 -13.77 -12.89 -4.88
C LEU A 135 -13.19 -12.74 -6.29
N LEU A 136 -13.75 -11.83 -7.11
CA LEU A 136 -13.25 -11.64 -8.48
C LEU A 136 -11.83 -11.07 -8.51
N ASP A 137 -11.51 -10.13 -7.62
CA ASP A 137 -10.18 -9.56 -7.51
C ASP A 137 -9.16 -10.63 -7.07
N HIS A 138 -9.50 -11.42 -6.05
CA HIS A 138 -8.67 -12.49 -5.53
C HIS A 138 -8.37 -13.57 -6.59
N ILE A 139 -9.40 -14.07 -7.29
CA ILE A 139 -9.26 -15.05 -8.37
C ILE A 139 -8.32 -14.53 -9.48
N LEU A 140 -8.52 -13.29 -9.91
CA LEU A 140 -7.79 -12.72 -11.05
C LEU A 140 -6.36 -12.29 -10.70
N THR A 141 -6.02 -12.20 -9.41
CA THR A 141 -4.72 -11.70 -8.95
C THR A 141 -3.94 -12.76 -8.20
N GLU A 142 -4.39 -13.14 -7.01
CA GLU A 142 -3.72 -14.04 -6.09
C GLU A 142 -3.80 -15.49 -6.58
N ASP A 143 -5.01 -16.00 -6.89
CA ASP A 143 -5.21 -17.40 -7.27
C ASP A 143 -4.62 -17.67 -8.66
N HIS A 144 -4.72 -16.71 -9.56
CA HIS A 144 -4.04 -16.78 -10.86
C HIS A 144 -2.50 -16.77 -10.70
N ALA A 145 -1.96 -16.04 -9.72
CA ALA A 145 -0.53 -16.10 -9.42
C ALA A 145 -0.12 -17.44 -8.82
N MET A 146 -0.96 -18.03 -7.97
CA MET A 146 -0.81 -19.40 -7.45
C MET A 146 -0.82 -20.42 -8.60
N GLY A 147 -1.85 -20.40 -9.45
CA GLY A 147 -2.03 -21.33 -10.56
C GLY A 147 -0.86 -21.36 -11.55
N ARG A 148 -0.25 -20.20 -11.84
CA ARG A 148 1.00 -20.10 -12.62
C ARG A 148 2.17 -20.86 -11.99
N ARG A 149 2.26 -20.87 -10.66
CA ARG A 149 3.34 -21.56 -9.92
C ARG A 149 3.09 -23.06 -9.78
N MET A 150 1.83 -23.48 -9.82
CA MET A 150 1.42 -24.88 -9.76
C MET A 150 1.47 -25.58 -11.13
N SER A 151 1.60 -24.81 -12.22
CA SER A 151 1.74 -25.36 -13.58
C SER A 151 3.08 -26.09 -13.76
N PRO A 152 3.11 -27.26 -14.42
CA PRO A 152 4.30 -28.12 -14.54
C PRO A 152 5.50 -27.47 -15.28
N ALA A 153 5.33 -26.30 -15.89
CA ALA A 153 6.42 -25.54 -16.50
C ALA A 153 7.27 -24.72 -15.50
N ALA A 154 6.78 -24.51 -14.26
CA ALA A 154 7.48 -23.72 -13.24
C ALA A 154 8.43 -24.54 -12.35
N ILE A 155 8.43 -25.87 -12.48
CA ILE A 155 9.28 -26.79 -11.72
C ILE A 155 10.36 -27.37 -12.65
N GLN A 156 11.36 -26.56 -13.02
CA GLN A 156 12.68 -27.09 -13.38
C GLN A 156 13.79 -26.20 -12.81
N PRO A 157 14.80 -26.76 -12.10
CA PRO A 157 15.99 -26.03 -11.71
C PRO A 157 16.86 -25.77 -12.95
N SER A 158 17.37 -24.56 -13.06
CA SER A 158 18.30 -24.12 -14.10
C SER A 158 19.62 -24.91 -14.03
N LEU A 159 19.73 -25.93 -14.85
CA LEU A 159 21.02 -26.52 -15.22
C LEU A 159 21.17 -26.57 -16.73
N ASP A 160 22.20 -25.85 -17.14
CA ASP A 160 23.04 -26.01 -18.31
C ASP A 160 22.75 -25.22 -19.59
N ARG A 161 23.81 -24.52 -20.01
CA ARG A 161 23.97 -23.88 -21.31
C ARG A 161 24.46 -24.95 -22.28
N SER A 162 23.74 -25.23 -23.36
CA SER A 162 24.32 -25.40 -24.70
C SER A 162 23.25 -25.65 -25.77
N SER A 163 23.39 -24.88 -26.85
CA SER A 163 23.08 -25.21 -28.26
C SER A 163 21.97 -26.22 -28.59
N GLU A 164 20.93 -25.79 -29.30
CA GLU A 164 20.75 -26.03 -30.75
C GLU A 164 19.36 -25.64 -31.24
N SER A 165 19.37 -25.10 -32.45
CA SER A 165 18.29 -24.85 -33.41
C SER A 165 17.45 -26.09 -33.71
N GLU A 166 16.11 -26.00 -33.75
CA GLU A 166 15.30 -26.01 -34.99
C GLU A 166 13.77 -26.10 -34.75
N ALA A 167 13.04 -25.34 -35.58
CA ALA A 167 11.74 -25.62 -36.21
C ALA A 167 10.47 -25.99 -35.40
N GLY A 168 9.51 -25.06 -35.43
CA GLY A 168 8.23 -25.32 -36.12
C GLY A 168 7.04 -25.76 -35.26
N ALA A 169 6.33 -24.79 -34.66
CA ALA A 169 4.91 -24.94 -34.35
C ALA A 169 4.21 -23.58 -34.48
N THR A 170 3.30 -23.50 -35.44
CA THR A 170 2.52 -22.31 -35.78
C THR A 170 1.46 -22.08 -34.71
N VAL A 171 1.69 -21.15 -33.79
CA VAL A 171 0.65 -20.63 -32.89
C VAL A 171 -0.05 -19.50 -33.63
N VAL A 172 -1.35 -19.68 -33.92
CA VAL A 172 -2.22 -18.61 -34.40
C VAL A 172 -2.40 -17.64 -33.21
N PRO A 173 -1.97 -16.36 -33.31
CA PRO A 173 -2.23 -15.41 -32.25
C PRO A 173 -3.72 -15.08 -32.28
N VAL A 174 -4.40 -15.28 -31.15
CA VAL A 174 -5.68 -14.62 -30.88
C VAL A 174 -5.36 -13.14 -30.85
N ALA A 175 -5.78 -12.41 -31.88
CA ALA A 175 -5.66 -10.97 -31.94
C ALA A 175 -6.51 -10.37 -30.80
N THR A 176 -5.85 -9.99 -29.70
CA THR A 176 -6.29 -8.83 -28.93
C THR A 176 -6.26 -7.66 -29.89
N GLN A 177 -7.41 -7.30 -30.46
CA GLN A 177 -7.55 -6.01 -31.11
C GLN A 177 -7.40 -4.95 -30.02
N ASP A 178 -6.17 -4.53 -29.77
CA ASP A 178 -5.91 -3.23 -29.21
C ASP A 178 -6.59 -2.24 -30.16
N VAL A 179 -7.69 -1.65 -29.72
CA VAL A 179 -8.32 -0.55 -30.44
C VAL A 179 -7.29 0.60 -30.40
N GLU A 180 -6.50 0.69 -31.46
CA GLU A 180 -5.48 1.72 -31.62
C GLU A 180 -6.20 3.05 -31.89
N TYR A 181 -6.61 3.73 -30.83
CA TYR A 181 -7.06 5.11 -30.91
C TYR A 181 -5.85 5.96 -31.31
N SER A 182 -5.93 6.67 -32.44
CA SER A 182 -5.01 7.78 -32.71
C SER A 182 -5.35 8.96 -31.78
N LEU A 183 -4.97 8.87 -30.49
CA LEU A 183 -5.11 9.97 -29.55
C LEU A 183 -4.36 11.20 -30.08
N PRO A 184 -4.92 12.41 -29.94
CA PRO A 184 -4.15 13.64 -30.10
C PRO A 184 -2.88 13.60 -29.23
N PRO A 185 -1.70 13.97 -29.76
CA PRO A 185 -0.43 13.88 -29.01
C PRO A 185 -0.44 14.64 -27.68
N HIS A 186 -1.22 15.72 -27.58
CA HIS A 186 -1.37 16.52 -26.36
C HIS A 186 -2.32 15.90 -25.32
N LEU A 187 -2.97 14.76 -25.60
CA LEU A 187 -3.82 14.02 -24.66
C LEU A 187 -3.22 12.66 -24.28
N ALA A 188 -2.25 12.16 -25.05
CA ALA A 188 -1.62 10.85 -24.82
C ALA A 188 -0.98 10.76 -23.43
N HIS A 189 -0.45 11.86 -22.89
CA HIS A 189 0.15 11.88 -21.55
C HIS A 189 -0.85 11.58 -20.43
N LEU A 190 -2.15 11.78 -20.63
CA LEU A 190 -3.20 11.43 -19.67
C LEU A 190 -3.43 9.91 -19.56
N LEU A 191 -2.88 9.14 -20.50
CA LEU A 191 -2.92 7.67 -20.52
C LEU A 191 -1.58 7.04 -20.11
N ASN A 192 -0.60 7.83 -19.67
CA ASN A 192 0.68 7.33 -19.15
C ASN A 192 0.57 6.95 -17.68
N ARG A 193 1.18 5.82 -17.26
CA ARG A 193 1.03 5.33 -15.89
C ARG A 193 1.73 6.31 -14.97
N LEU A 194 1.33 6.35 -13.71
CA LEU A 194 2.11 7.04 -12.71
C LEU A 194 3.57 6.58 -12.82
N HIS A 195 4.46 7.51 -13.16
CA HIS A 195 5.87 7.25 -13.30
C HIS A 195 6.64 8.05 -12.25
N TYR A 196 7.46 7.35 -11.48
CA TYR A 196 8.39 7.93 -10.53
C TYR A 196 9.64 7.05 -10.44
N THR A 197 10.73 7.64 -9.98
CA THR A 197 11.97 6.93 -9.65
C THR A 197 12.07 6.77 -8.14
N GLN A 198 12.61 5.64 -7.68
CA GLN A 198 13.00 5.43 -6.29
C GLN A 198 14.53 5.40 -6.20
N ALA A 199 15.09 5.94 -5.11
CA ALA A 199 16.51 5.76 -4.85
C ALA A 199 16.86 4.27 -4.73
N GLU A 200 17.96 3.84 -5.32
CA GLU A 200 18.46 2.47 -5.18
C GLU A 200 19.48 2.41 -4.06
N LEU A 201 19.36 1.38 -3.21
CA LEU A 201 20.36 1.13 -2.17
C LEU A 201 21.55 0.39 -2.80
N PRO A 202 22.79 0.69 -2.37
CA PRO A 202 23.95 -0.06 -2.83
C PRO A 202 23.76 -1.56 -2.58
N PRO A 203 24.24 -2.43 -3.50
CA PRO A 203 24.16 -3.86 -3.27
C PRO A 203 24.89 -4.24 -1.98
N PRO A 204 24.39 -5.22 -1.22
CA PRO A 204 25.07 -5.70 -0.03
C PRO A 204 26.47 -6.19 -0.43
N HIS A 205 27.46 -5.93 0.42
CA HIS A 205 28.83 -6.34 0.20
C HIS A 205 29.42 -6.93 1.47
N GLY A 206 30.33 -7.90 1.31
CA GLY A 206 31.12 -8.46 2.42
C GLY A 206 32.44 -7.69 2.64
N GLY A 207 33.40 -8.35 3.28
CA GLY A 207 34.77 -7.84 3.42
C GLY A 207 34.98 -6.82 4.53
N TYR A 208 34.13 -6.83 5.57
CA TYR A 208 34.23 -5.88 6.68
C TYR A 208 35.49 -6.09 7.54
N ALA A 209 36.07 -4.98 8.01
CA ALA A 209 37.31 -5.01 8.80
C ALA A 209 37.14 -5.68 10.17
N THR A 210 35.99 -5.48 10.82
CA THR A 210 35.64 -6.11 12.09
C THR A 210 34.18 -6.52 12.12
N PHE A 211 33.83 -7.41 13.06
CA PHE A 211 32.44 -7.82 13.28
C PHE A 211 31.54 -6.65 13.69
N GLU A 212 32.06 -5.68 14.45
CA GLU A 212 31.33 -4.47 14.84
C GLU A 212 30.97 -3.60 13.64
N VAL A 213 31.86 -3.50 12.65
CA VAL A 213 31.58 -2.78 11.39
C VAL A 213 30.47 -3.48 10.62
N LEU A 214 30.53 -4.81 10.48
CA LEU A 214 29.44 -5.59 9.88
C LEU A 214 28.12 -5.37 10.62
N CYS A 215 28.11 -5.41 11.96
CA CYS A 215 26.90 -5.17 12.75
C CYS A 215 26.31 -3.78 12.51
N ALA A 216 27.16 -2.75 12.48
CA ALA A 216 26.71 -1.37 12.23
C ALA A 216 26.10 -1.23 10.82
N GLU A 217 26.74 -1.84 9.83
CA GLU A 217 26.27 -1.85 8.44
C GLU A 217 24.97 -2.64 8.26
N ALA A 218 24.81 -3.79 8.92
CA ALA A 218 23.57 -4.57 8.88
C ALA A 218 22.38 -3.82 9.50
N VAL A 219 22.59 -3.15 10.64
CA VAL A 219 21.57 -2.30 11.28
C VAL A 219 21.24 -1.10 10.41
N ALA A 220 22.25 -0.41 9.86
CA ALA A 220 22.06 0.73 8.97
C ALA A 220 21.32 0.33 7.69
N ARG A 221 21.68 -0.80 7.07
CA ARG A 221 21.03 -1.35 5.87
C ARG A 221 19.53 -1.53 6.07
N ARG A 222 19.12 -2.13 7.20
CA ARG A 222 17.71 -2.39 7.51
C ARG A 222 16.91 -1.10 7.76
N ILE A 223 17.56 -0.08 8.31
CA ILE A 223 16.98 1.27 8.44
C ILE A 223 16.85 1.94 7.06
N ASP A 224 17.86 1.81 6.20
CA ASP A 224 17.86 2.37 4.85
C ASP A 224 16.77 1.73 3.98
N GLU A 225 16.50 0.42 4.14
CA GLU A 225 15.39 -0.29 3.47
C GLU A 225 14.01 0.28 3.83
N VAL A 226 13.86 0.80 5.06
CA VAL A 226 12.65 1.50 5.48
C VAL A 226 12.61 2.90 4.87
N LEU A 227 13.69 3.67 5.00
CA LEU A 227 13.74 5.07 4.55
C LEU A 227 13.62 5.20 3.03
N VAL A 228 14.20 4.28 2.27
CA VAL A 228 14.17 4.31 0.79
C VAL A 228 12.75 4.21 0.23
N VAL A 229 11.79 3.66 0.99
CA VAL A 229 10.38 3.66 0.59
C VAL A 229 9.84 5.09 0.42
N PHE A 230 10.34 6.03 1.21
CA PHE A 230 9.94 7.44 1.14
C PHE A 230 10.78 8.24 0.13
N HIS A 231 11.93 7.72 -0.31
CA HIS A 231 12.85 8.39 -1.25
C HIS A 231 12.42 8.20 -2.71
N LYS A 232 11.22 8.69 -3.02
CA LYS A 232 10.63 8.63 -4.36
C LYS A 232 10.53 10.02 -4.98
N ARG A 233 10.76 10.10 -6.29
CA ARG A 233 10.75 11.36 -7.05
C ARG A 233 9.94 11.18 -8.33
N ASN A 234 8.97 12.07 -8.52
CA ASN A 234 8.27 12.21 -9.78
C ASN A 234 8.73 13.51 -10.46
N ALA A 235 9.40 13.41 -11.61
CA ALA A 235 9.92 14.56 -12.34
C ALA A 235 8.81 15.51 -12.84
N CYS A 236 7.58 15.00 -12.98
CA CYS A 236 6.41 15.77 -13.40
C CYS A 236 5.69 16.45 -12.22
N VAL A 237 6.11 16.22 -10.97
CA VAL A 237 5.49 16.81 -9.78
C VAL A 237 6.49 17.72 -9.09
N SER A 238 6.17 19.02 -9.04
CA SER A 238 7.02 20.03 -8.41
C SER A 238 6.43 20.49 -7.07
N ARG A 239 7.02 20.07 -5.95
CA ARG A 239 6.70 20.57 -4.61
C ARG A 239 7.81 21.49 -4.11
N LYS A 240 7.51 22.78 -3.97
CA LYS A 240 8.49 23.84 -3.66
C LYS A 240 8.96 23.85 -2.21
N LEU A 241 8.15 23.37 -1.29
CA LEU A 241 8.54 23.25 0.11
C LEU A 241 9.57 22.12 0.29
N PRO A 242 10.53 22.27 1.22
CA PRO A 242 11.47 21.21 1.54
C PRO A 242 10.72 19.92 1.94
N PRO A 243 11.24 18.74 1.58
CA PRO A 243 10.62 17.48 2.00
C PRO A 243 10.71 17.34 3.52
N PRO A 244 9.72 16.75 4.20
CA PRO A 244 9.89 16.26 5.56
C PRO A 244 11.13 15.34 5.63
N PHE A 245 11.86 15.37 6.75
CA PHE A 245 13.13 14.69 6.91
C PHE A 245 13.19 13.23 6.42
N PHE A 246 12.20 12.37 6.68
CA PHE A 246 12.19 10.98 6.18
C PHE A 246 12.12 10.83 4.65
N LEU A 247 11.69 11.86 3.93
CA LEU A 247 11.57 11.82 2.46
C LEU A 247 12.87 12.27 1.77
N SER A 248 13.91 12.65 2.52
CA SER A 248 15.19 13.12 1.98
C SER A 248 16.28 12.05 2.11
N PRO A 249 16.94 11.66 1.01
CA PRO A 249 18.14 10.81 1.05
C PRO A 249 19.26 11.39 1.93
N GLU A 250 19.43 12.72 1.94
CA GLU A 250 20.43 13.41 2.76
C GLU A 250 20.18 13.24 4.27
N PHE A 251 18.92 13.04 4.68
CA PHE A 251 18.59 12.69 6.05
C PHE A 251 19.06 11.27 6.38
N ALA A 252 18.88 10.30 5.49
CA ALA A 252 19.31 8.92 5.72
C ALA A 252 20.82 8.80 5.95
N ASP A 253 21.63 9.49 5.14
CA ASP A 253 23.09 9.57 5.33
C ASP A 253 23.49 10.09 6.71
N ARG A 254 22.74 11.08 7.21
CA ARG A 254 22.99 11.67 8.54
C ARG A 254 22.48 10.79 9.66
N PHE A 255 21.34 10.14 9.47
CA PHE A 255 20.76 9.22 10.43
C PHE A 255 21.62 7.97 10.60
N ARG A 256 22.22 7.45 9.53
CA ARG A 256 23.25 6.40 9.57
C ARG A 256 24.40 6.76 10.54
N ARG A 257 24.95 7.98 10.42
CA ARG A 257 26.00 8.47 11.35
C ARG A 257 25.51 8.59 12.79
N VAL A 258 24.24 8.96 12.99
CA VAL A 258 23.61 8.97 14.33
C VAL A 258 23.55 7.56 14.91
N VAL A 259 23.12 6.58 14.13
CA VAL A 259 23.07 5.17 14.55
C VAL A 259 24.46 4.69 14.93
N GLU A 260 25.45 4.89 14.08
CA GLU A 260 26.85 4.51 14.34
C GLU A 260 27.41 5.15 15.61
N ARG A 261 27.19 6.46 15.81
CA ARG A 261 27.83 7.21 16.90
C ARG A 261 27.10 7.11 18.23
N LEU A 262 25.77 7.14 18.22
CA LEU A 262 24.94 7.28 19.43
C LEU A 262 24.23 5.98 19.81
N ILE A 263 23.98 5.07 18.88
CA ILE A 263 23.16 3.87 19.11
C ILE A 263 24.01 2.60 19.17
N MET A 264 24.90 2.37 18.20
CA MET A 264 25.72 1.16 18.13
C MET A 264 26.51 0.85 19.40
N PRO A 265 27.08 1.83 20.15
CA PRO A 265 27.74 1.54 21.42
C PRO A 265 26.84 0.82 22.46
N GLU A 266 25.53 1.02 22.42
CA GLU A 266 24.57 0.33 23.30
C GLU A 266 24.22 -1.07 22.75
N LEU A 267 24.00 -1.20 21.44
CA LEU A 267 23.72 -2.49 20.81
C LEU A 267 24.87 -3.49 21.02
N LEU A 268 26.11 -3.03 20.87
CA LEU A 268 27.33 -3.85 21.06
C LEU A 268 27.56 -4.31 22.51
N LYS A 269 26.80 -3.78 23.49
CA LYS A 269 26.81 -4.33 24.85
C LYS A 269 26.11 -5.70 24.94
N SER A 270 25.38 -6.12 23.90
CA SER A 270 24.73 -7.43 23.82
C SER A 270 25.73 -8.58 24.00
N ARG A 271 25.44 -9.45 24.98
CA ARG A 271 26.20 -10.69 25.16
C ARG A 271 25.88 -11.67 24.02
N ARG A 272 24.62 -11.75 23.59
CA ARG A 272 24.18 -12.63 22.50
C ARG A 272 24.82 -12.23 21.17
N LEU A 273 24.85 -10.95 20.86
CA LEU A 273 25.51 -10.41 19.66
C LEU A 273 27.01 -10.73 19.68
N ARG A 274 27.69 -10.49 20.81
CA ARG A 274 29.13 -10.83 20.93
C ARG A 274 29.40 -12.33 20.78
N GLN A 275 28.52 -13.21 21.25
CA GLN A 275 28.63 -14.65 21.05
C GLN A 275 28.51 -15.05 19.57
N MET A 276 27.72 -14.30 18.80
CA MET A 276 27.55 -14.52 17.35
C MET A 276 28.86 -14.38 16.57
N THR A 277 29.80 -13.56 17.04
CA THR A 277 31.15 -13.43 16.45
C THR A 277 31.85 -14.78 16.24
N SER A 278 31.59 -15.77 17.10
CA SER A 278 32.20 -17.11 16.98
C SER A 278 31.52 -18.02 15.94
N ARG A 279 30.32 -17.67 15.48
CA ARG A 279 29.47 -18.46 14.58
C ARG A 279 29.34 -17.84 13.18
N CYS A 280 29.71 -16.58 13.04
CA CYS A 280 29.60 -15.79 11.81
C CYS A 280 31.01 -15.51 11.26
N ASP A 281 31.30 -15.96 10.04
CA ASP A 281 32.50 -15.53 9.31
C ASP A 281 32.24 -14.15 8.70
N TRP A 282 32.43 -13.11 9.51
CA TRP A 282 32.12 -11.72 9.16
C TRP A 282 32.89 -11.16 7.95
N LYS A 283 33.91 -11.87 7.47
CA LYS A 283 34.64 -11.49 6.26
C LYS A 283 33.87 -11.84 4.99
N VAL A 284 33.03 -12.86 5.05
CA VAL A 284 32.26 -13.38 3.92
C VAL A 284 30.80 -12.92 3.99
N VAL A 285 30.25 -12.82 5.20
CA VAL A 285 28.88 -12.37 5.45
C VAL A 285 28.72 -10.89 5.08
N ASP A 286 27.61 -10.56 4.41
CA ASP A 286 27.21 -9.20 4.08
C ASP A 286 26.13 -8.66 5.02
N SER A 287 25.73 -7.40 4.83
CA SER A 287 24.76 -6.71 5.68
C SER A 287 23.33 -7.27 5.64
N GLU A 288 22.98 -8.06 4.62
CA GLU A 288 21.64 -8.69 4.49
C GLU A 288 21.65 -10.10 5.09
N SER A 289 22.59 -10.95 4.66
CA SER A 289 22.78 -12.32 5.16
C SER A 289 23.14 -12.38 6.66
N PHE A 290 23.66 -11.28 7.23
CA PHE A 290 23.83 -11.13 8.67
C PHE A 290 22.58 -11.52 9.48
N TRP A 291 21.38 -11.16 8.98
CA TRP A 291 20.12 -11.40 9.69
C TRP A 291 19.73 -12.87 9.74
N GLU A 292 20.28 -13.74 8.88
CA GLU A 292 20.08 -15.19 8.94
C GLU A 292 20.69 -15.82 10.22
N TYR A 293 21.67 -15.14 10.82
CA TYR A 293 22.29 -15.54 12.08
C TYR A 293 21.58 -14.98 13.31
N VAL A 294 20.57 -14.12 13.12
CA VAL A 294 19.83 -13.46 14.20
C VAL A 294 18.58 -14.26 14.53
N ASP A 295 18.67 -15.07 15.59
CA ASP A 295 17.52 -15.77 16.15
C ASP A 295 16.57 -14.82 16.91
N ASN A 296 15.34 -15.28 17.20
CA ASN A 296 14.34 -14.47 17.92
C ASN A 296 14.87 -13.90 19.25
N PRO A 297 15.55 -14.68 20.12
CA PRO A 297 16.14 -14.13 21.35
C PRO A 297 17.19 -13.04 21.14
N LEU A 298 18.00 -13.13 20.07
CA LEU A 298 18.94 -12.06 19.72
C LEU A 298 18.20 -10.84 19.16
N ALA A 299 17.20 -11.03 18.30
CA ALA A 299 16.39 -9.93 17.77
C ALA A 299 15.70 -9.14 18.90
N GLU A 300 15.15 -9.82 19.91
CA GLU A 300 14.54 -9.19 21.09
C GLU A 300 15.56 -8.39 21.94
N ASP A 301 16.74 -8.95 22.22
CA ASP A 301 17.81 -8.24 22.96
C ASP A 301 18.34 -7.03 22.17
N LEU A 302 18.44 -7.13 20.84
CA LEU A 302 18.80 -6.00 19.99
C LEU A 302 17.74 -4.90 20.04
N LEU A 303 16.45 -5.26 19.99
CA LEU A 303 15.34 -4.31 20.10
C LEU A 303 15.30 -3.63 21.47
N GLU A 304 15.54 -4.37 22.56
CA GLU A 304 15.62 -3.80 23.91
C GLU A 304 16.76 -2.80 24.03
N ARG A 305 17.95 -3.12 23.52
CA ARG A 305 19.11 -2.21 23.51
C ARG A 305 18.90 -0.98 22.67
N TRP A 306 18.27 -1.16 21.51
CA TRP A 306 17.84 -0.05 20.67
C TRP A 306 16.94 0.91 21.45
N ARG A 307 15.94 0.39 22.19
CA ARG A 307 15.07 1.21 23.05
C ARG A 307 15.85 1.95 24.14
N LEU A 308 16.75 1.26 24.84
CA LEU A 308 17.60 1.87 25.88
C LEU A 308 18.45 3.03 25.32
N ALA A 309 19.06 2.84 24.16
CA ALA A 309 19.85 3.89 23.50
C ALA A 309 19.02 5.15 23.20
N TRP A 310 17.78 4.97 22.75
CA TRP A 310 16.86 6.08 22.49
C TRP A 310 16.32 6.73 23.76
N ASP A 311 16.04 5.96 24.81
CA ASP A 311 15.58 6.50 26.10
C ASP A 311 16.64 7.42 26.75
N GLU A 312 17.93 7.14 26.53
CA GLU A 312 19.01 8.04 26.97
C GLU A 312 18.96 9.42 26.30
N MET A 313 18.38 9.54 25.11
CA MET A 313 18.25 10.81 24.39
C MET A 313 16.95 11.56 24.69
N ARG A 314 16.01 10.96 25.43
CA ARG A 314 14.73 11.61 25.78
C ARG A 314 14.91 12.83 26.67
N LEU A 315 14.07 13.83 26.42
CA LEU A 315 13.97 15.02 27.25
C LEU A 315 13.29 14.65 28.56
N VAL A 316 13.84 15.15 29.66
CA VAL A 316 13.35 14.88 31.02
C VAL A 316 12.43 16.01 31.46
N GLU A 317 11.21 15.69 31.87
CA GLU A 317 10.30 16.67 32.46
C GLU A 317 10.83 17.08 33.84
N ARG A 318 10.99 18.38 34.07
CA ARG A 318 11.26 18.98 35.38
C ARG A 318 10.15 19.95 35.73
N VAL A 319 9.63 19.83 36.94
CA VAL A 319 8.71 20.81 37.51
C VAL A 319 9.56 21.85 38.24
N ARG A 320 9.37 23.13 37.90
CA ARG A 320 10.01 24.26 38.58
C ARG A 320 9.27 24.57 39.88
N ASP A 321 9.91 25.35 40.74
CA ASP A 321 9.35 25.77 42.03
C ASP A 321 8.04 26.59 41.89
N ASP A 322 7.82 27.21 40.72
CA ASP A 322 6.59 27.93 40.36
C ASP A 322 5.46 27.01 39.81
N GLY A 323 5.67 25.69 39.79
CA GLY A 323 4.74 24.70 39.26
C GLY A 323 4.76 24.55 37.73
N SER A 324 5.56 25.34 37.01
CA SER A 324 5.70 25.21 35.55
C SER A 324 6.52 23.98 35.17
N ARG A 325 6.09 23.28 34.11
CA ARG A 325 6.78 22.10 33.57
C ARG A 325 7.74 22.54 32.47
N VAL A 326 9.00 22.17 32.59
CA VAL A 326 10.04 22.43 31.59
C VAL A 326 10.75 21.15 31.23
N PHE A 327 10.93 20.91 29.94
CA PHE A 327 11.68 19.76 29.44
C PHE A 327 13.17 20.09 29.38
N GLN A 328 13.97 19.42 30.20
CA GLN A 328 15.42 19.52 30.19
C GLN A 328 15.99 18.77 28.98
N VAL A 329 16.75 19.48 28.16
CA VAL A 329 17.48 18.93 27.02
C VAL A 329 18.82 18.37 27.52
N LYS A 330 19.05 17.07 27.34
CA LYS A 330 20.31 16.40 27.68
C LYS A 330 21.39 16.71 26.64
N GLU A 331 22.65 16.49 27.00
CA GLU A 331 23.77 16.69 26.08
C GLU A 331 23.69 15.75 24.86
N THR A 332 23.33 14.49 25.08
CA THR A 332 23.08 13.51 24.01
C THR A 332 22.02 13.98 23.03
N THR A 333 20.93 14.62 23.51
CA THR A 333 19.90 15.23 22.66
C THR A 333 20.43 16.41 21.85
N ARG A 334 21.38 17.20 22.40
CA ARG A 334 21.99 18.33 21.65
C ARG A 334 22.85 17.80 20.51
N ILE A 335 23.67 16.79 20.78
CA ILE A 335 24.49 16.11 19.76
C ILE A 335 23.59 15.52 18.67
N LEU A 336 22.51 14.83 19.05
CA LEU A 336 21.53 14.30 18.09
C LEU A 336 20.98 15.40 17.17
N ARG A 337 20.57 16.54 17.74
CA ARG A 337 20.06 17.69 16.97
C ARG A 337 21.08 18.25 16.00
N GLU A 338 22.34 18.36 16.43
CA GLU A 338 23.43 18.86 15.57
C GLU A 338 23.70 17.92 14.40
N MET A 339 23.79 16.61 14.66
CA MET A 339 24.07 15.61 13.63
C MET A 339 22.98 15.53 12.55
N LEU A 340 21.73 15.71 12.96
CA LEU A 340 20.57 15.68 12.06
C LEU A 340 20.26 17.02 11.38
N GLN A 341 21.00 18.11 11.66
CA GLN A 341 20.74 19.38 10.95
C GLN A 341 20.86 19.20 9.43
N PRO A 342 19.93 19.73 8.64
CA PRO A 342 20.02 19.63 7.20
C PRO A 342 21.25 20.39 6.68
N PRO A 343 21.92 19.89 5.61
CA PRO A 343 23.08 20.56 5.03
C PRO A 343 22.73 21.94 4.45
N THR A 344 21.50 22.10 3.94
CA THR A 344 20.92 23.37 3.51
C THR A 344 19.44 23.41 3.92
N PRO A 345 18.81 24.59 4.04
CA PRO A 345 17.39 24.70 4.38
C PRO A 345 16.44 23.94 3.42
N GLU A 346 16.86 23.70 2.18
CA GLU A 346 16.07 23.05 1.13
C GLU A 346 16.18 21.52 1.17
N ALA A 347 17.23 20.98 1.79
CA ALA A 347 17.50 19.55 1.80
C ALA A 347 16.36 18.77 2.48
N TYR A 348 15.95 19.22 3.67
CA TYR A 348 14.75 18.72 4.34
C TYR A 348 14.30 19.62 5.49
N ASP A 349 13.01 19.54 5.80
CA ASP A 349 12.40 20.14 6.97
C ASP A 349 12.53 19.20 8.17
N LEU A 350 13.29 19.64 9.18
CA LEU A 350 13.45 18.96 10.45
C LEU A 350 12.78 19.77 11.58
N PRO A 351 11.71 19.27 12.20
CA PRO A 351 11.15 19.90 13.39
C PRO A 351 12.13 19.84 14.56
N ARG A 352 11.92 20.71 15.55
CA ARG A 352 12.74 20.68 16.76
C ARG A 352 12.58 19.34 17.46
N ILE A 353 13.63 18.52 17.47
CA ILE A 353 13.61 17.18 18.05
C ILE A 353 13.22 17.23 19.53
N GLY A 354 11.99 16.84 19.83
CA GLY A 354 11.47 16.56 21.17
C GLY A 354 11.24 15.06 21.36
N ASN A 355 10.41 14.71 22.35
CA ASN A 355 10.11 13.30 22.63
C ASN A 355 9.27 12.65 21.50
N VAL A 356 8.45 13.41 20.78
CA VAL A 356 7.67 12.90 19.63
C VAL A 356 8.59 12.50 18.47
N GLU A 357 9.55 13.36 18.13
CA GLU A 357 10.54 13.06 17.09
C GLU A 357 11.44 11.90 17.51
N ILE A 358 11.83 11.83 18.79
CA ILE A 358 12.62 10.69 19.31
C ILE A 358 11.87 9.37 19.16
N GLU A 359 10.58 9.31 19.50
CA GLU A 359 9.76 8.11 19.27
C GLU A 359 9.65 7.76 17.78
N THR A 360 9.53 8.78 16.92
CA THR A 360 9.49 8.60 15.47
C THR A 360 10.80 8.03 14.94
N LEU A 361 11.94 8.58 15.34
CA LEU A 361 13.26 8.09 14.94
C LEU A 361 13.54 6.68 15.51
N LYS A 362 13.12 6.41 16.75
CA LYS A 362 13.21 5.10 17.39
C LYS A 362 12.41 4.03 16.63
N SER A 363 11.31 4.38 15.96
CA SER A 363 10.50 3.40 15.24
C SER A 363 11.16 2.82 13.97
N LEU A 364 12.27 3.40 13.50
CA LEU A 364 12.98 2.98 12.27
C LEU A 364 13.67 1.63 12.34
N PHE A 365 13.75 1.00 13.51
CA PHE A 365 14.40 -0.28 13.67
C PHE A 365 13.60 -1.19 14.60
N ASP A 366 13.15 -2.32 14.03
CA ASP A 366 12.61 -3.46 14.75
C ASP A 366 13.05 -4.73 14.00
N PRO A 367 14.06 -5.46 14.51
CA PRO A 367 14.56 -6.66 13.84
C PRO A 367 13.56 -7.83 13.93
N THR A 368 12.49 -7.72 14.73
CA THR A 368 11.45 -8.75 14.87
C THR A 368 10.35 -8.63 13.82
N ARG A 369 10.38 -7.57 12.98
CA ARG A 369 9.33 -7.26 12.00
C ARG A 369 9.92 -6.93 10.64
N ASP A 370 9.15 -7.21 9.59
CA ASP A 370 9.43 -6.72 8.24
C ASP A 370 8.78 -5.34 8.03
N LEU A 371 9.47 -4.31 8.53
CA LEU A 371 9.01 -2.93 8.44
C LEU A 371 9.01 -2.40 7.00
N ALA A 372 10.04 -2.77 6.23
CA ALA A 372 10.20 -2.32 4.85
C ALA A 372 9.13 -2.94 3.95
N GLY A 373 8.89 -4.25 4.04
CA GLY A 373 7.86 -4.94 3.27
C GLY A 373 6.45 -4.40 3.57
N ALA A 374 6.13 -4.17 4.85
CA ALA A 374 4.85 -3.57 5.25
C ALA A 374 4.64 -2.16 4.67
N LEU A 375 5.69 -1.34 4.61
CA LEU A 375 5.63 -0.02 3.97
C LEU A 375 5.54 -0.09 2.45
N HIS A 376 6.27 -1.01 1.81
CA HIS A 376 6.17 -1.23 0.36
C HIS A 376 4.74 -1.64 -0.04
N ALA A 377 4.12 -2.56 0.72
CA ALA A 377 2.73 -2.95 0.50
C ALA A 377 1.77 -1.76 0.64
N GLY A 378 1.98 -0.91 1.65
CA GLY A 378 1.15 0.29 1.81
C GLY A 378 1.34 1.33 0.71
N TRP A 379 2.58 1.49 0.24
CA TRP A 379 2.87 2.33 -0.91
C TRP A 379 2.17 1.81 -2.18
N GLN A 380 2.29 0.51 -2.47
CA GLN A 380 1.65 -0.11 -3.62
C GLN A 380 0.13 0.12 -3.59
N ARG A 381 -0.48 -0.08 -2.42
CA ARG A 381 -1.92 0.18 -2.23
C ARG A 381 -2.29 1.65 -2.45
N CYS A 382 -1.46 2.60 -2.02
CA CYS A 382 -1.67 4.01 -2.36
C CYS A 382 -1.63 4.24 -3.87
N GLN A 383 -0.66 3.64 -4.57
CA GLN A 383 -0.54 3.76 -6.03
C GLN A 383 -1.77 3.19 -6.74
N ASP A 384 -2.19 1.98 -6.38
CA ASP A 384 -3.35 1.32 -7.00
C ASP A 384 -4.62 2.16 -6.81
N LEU A 385 -4.87 2.65 -5.59
CA LEU A 385 -6.01 3.51 -5.30
C LEU A 385 -5.94 4.84 -6.05
N TYR A 386 -4.74 5.43 -6.18
CA TYR A 386 -4.56 6.65 -6.96
C TYR A 386 -4.85 6.44 -8.45
N GLU A 387 -4.31 5.36 -9.04
CA GLU A 387 -4.54 5.02 -10.45
C GLU A 387 -6.04 4.72 -10.70
N GLN A 388 -6.72 4.05 -9.76
CA GLN A 388 -8.15 3.72 -9.85
C GLN A 388 -9.08 4.91 -9.63
N GLU A 389 -8.74 5.85 -8.74
CA GLU A 389 -9.59 7.00 -8.37
C GLU A 389 -9.36 8.21 -9.29
N MET A 390 -8.11 8.50 -9.63
CA MET A 390 -7.72 9.78 -10.22
C MET A 390 -7.32 9.68 -11.70
N GLU A 391 -6.86 8.53 -12.19
CA GLU A 391 -6.42 8.42 -13.59
C GLU A 391 -7.55 8.09 -14.58
N PRO A 392 -7.61 8.74 -15.76
CA PRO A 392 -8.72 8.57 -16.72
C PRO A 392 -8.75 7.25 -17.50
N ARG A 393 -7.95 6.25 -17.11
CA ARG A 393 -7.80 5.01 -17.88
C ARG A 393 -9.12 4.26 -18.01
N VAL A 394 -9.32 3.75 -19.22
CA VAL A 394 -10.54 3.11 -19.72
C VAL A 394 -10.85 1.85 -18.90
N PHE A 395 -12.01 1.87 -18.24
CA PHE A 395 -12.91 0.76 -17.90
C PHE A 395 -12.27 -0.55 -17.43
N GLN A 396 -12.22 -0.77 -16.11
CA GLN A 396 -12.64 -2.05 -15.48
C GLN A 396 -12.76 -1.98 -13.95
N GLN A 397 -12.03 -1.10 -13.26
CA GLN A 397 -12.21 -0.89 -11.82
C GLN A 397 -12.01 0.58 -11.46
N LYS A 398 -13.12 1.29 -11.18
CA LYS A 398 -13.07 2.63 -10.57
C LYS A 398 -13.16 2.48 -9.07
N ALA A 399 -12.14 2.91 -8.35
CA ALA A 399 -12.27 3.08 -6.91
C ALA A 399 -13.34 4.14 -6.62
N ARG A 400 -14.00 4.02 -5.46
CA ARG A 400 -14.91 5.07 -4.98
C ARG A 400 -14.14 6.37 -4.80
N GLU A 401 -14.80 7.50 -5.04
CA GLU A 401 -14.24 8.81 -4.68
C GLU A 401 -13.90 8.82 -3.17
N GLY A 402 -12.69 9.27 -2.85
CA GLY A 402 -12.13 9.30 -1.51
C GLY A 402 -11.50 7.98 -1.03
N ALA A 403 -11.39 6.95 -1.86
CA ALA A 403 -10.78 5.68 -1.45
C ALA A 403 -9.32 5.84 -1.02
N LEU A 404 -8.51 6.60 -1.76
CA LEU A 404 -7.13 6.90 -1.40
C LEU A 404 -7.07 7.66 -0.07
N ARG A 405 -7.93 8.68 0.10
CA ARG A 405 -8.02 9.43 1.35
C ARG A 405 -8.33 8.53 2.54
N ASP A 406 -9.34 7.67 2.40
CA ASP A 406 -9.78 6.81 3.49
C ASP A 406 -8.70 5.77 3.83
N TYR A 407 -7.97 5.27 2.83
CA TYR A 407 -6.82 4.40 3.06
C TYR A 407 -5.68 5.13 3.80
N LEU A 408 -5.34 6.36 3.42
CA LEU A 408 -4.31 7.14 4.10
C LEU A 408 -4.68 7.43 5.57
N LEU A 409 -5.96 7.67 5.87
CA LEU A 409 -6.45 7.80 7.25
C LEU A 409 -6.30 6.50 8.04
N LEU A 410 -6.59 5.35 7.42
CA LEU A 410 -6.42 4.03 8.03
C LEU A 410 -4.94 3.69 8.25
N ALA A 411 -4.08 3.96 7.25
CA ALA A 411 -2.65 3.71 7.32
C ALA A 411 -2.00 4.43 8.51
N HIS A 412 -2.44 5.66 8.80
CA HIS A 412 -1.99 6.39 9.99
C HIS A 412 -2.33 5.68 11.31
N GLN A 413 -3.44 4.95 11.39
CA GLN A 413 -3.80 4.18 12.57
C GLN A 413 -3.08 2.82 12.63
N GLN A 414 -2.66 2.29 11.48
CA GLN A 414 -2.09 0.95 11.36
C GLN A 414 -0.58 0.92 11.56
N TYR A 415 0.16 1.89 11.02
CA TYR A 415 1.61 1.91 11.14
C TYR A 415 2.06 2.46 12.50
N ALA A 416 3.20 1.96 12.99
CA ALA A 416 3.81 2.46 14.21
C ALA A 416 4.22 3.94 14.06
N ALA A 417 4.18 4.68 15.18
CA ALA A 417 4.54 6.10 15.25
C ALA A 417 3.82 6.93 14.15
N ASN A 418 4.56 7.78 13.44
CA ASN A 418 4.02 8.74 12.47
C ASN A 418 4.18 8.27 11.01
N TRP A 419 4.38 6.98 10.74
CA TRP A 419 4.73 6.50 9.40
C TRP A 419 3.63 6.69 8.37
N GLY A 420 2.35 6.52 8.73
CA GLY A 420 1.24 6.80 7.81
C GLY A 420 1.14 8.27 7.40
N GLU A 421 1.67 9.18 8.23
CA GLU A 421 1.78 10.59 7.89
C GLU A 421 2.89 10.85 6.87
N PHE A 422 4.07 10.23 7.03
CA PHE A 422 5.13 10.27 6.01
C PHE A 422 4.71 9.61 4.71
N LEU A 423 3.90 8.54 4.77
CA LEU A 423 3.28 7.94 3.60
C LEU A 423 2.36 8.94 2.88
N THR A 424 1.50 9.65 3.62
CA THR A 424 0.62 10.70 3.10
C THR A 424 1.41 11.82 2.42
N LEU A 425 2.49 12.28 3.05
CA LEU A 425 3.36 13.33 2.51
C LEU A 425 4.16 12.84 1.30
N SER A 426 4.55 11.56 1.26
CA SER A 426 5.23 10.95 0.11
C SER A 426 4.29 10.88 -1.09
N VAL A 427 3.06 10.42 -0.85
CA VAL A 427 1.97 10.43 -1.83
C VAL A 427 1.74 11.84 -2.37
N HIS A 428 1.68 12.87 -1.52
CA HIS A 428 1.59 14.27 -1.98
C HIS A 428 2.74 14.71 -2.90
N ARG A 429 3.98 14.27 -2.63
CA ARG A 429 5.15 14.65 -3.42
C ARG A 429 5.29 13.89 -4.72
N VAL A 430 4.73 12.69 -4.82
CA VAL A 430 4.90 11.80 -5.99
C VAL A 430 3.65 11.78 -6.87
N PHE A 431 2.46 11.86 -6.29
CA PHE A 431 1.21 11.74 -7.03
C PHE A 431 0.70 13.14 -7.40
N GLY A 432 0.66 13.41 -8.71
CA GLY A 432 0.39 14.76 -9.22
C GLY A 432 -0.94 15.34 -8.76
N ARG A 433 -1.98 14.52 -8.61
CA ARG A 433 -3.32 14.97 -8.18
C ARG A 433 -3.51 15.03 -6.66
N VAL A 434 -2.55 14.56 -5.87
CA VAL A 434 -2.57 14.74 -4.41
C VAL A 434 -1.94 16.10 -4.11
N THR A 435 -2.71 17.16 -4.31
CA THR A 435 -2.27 18.56 -4.18
C THR A 435 -2.29 19.05 -2.73
N SER A 436 -1.84 20.29 -2.50
CA SER A 436 -1.99 20.94 -1.22
C SER A 436 -3.46 21.10 -0.81
N HIS A 437 -4.36 21.30 -1.78
CA HIS A 437 -5.80 21.34 -1.52
C HIS A 437 -6.34 19.99 -1.02
N PHE A 438 -5.83 18.87 -1.55
CA PHE A 438 -6.13 17.54 -1.02
C PHE A 438 -5.71 17.44 0.44
N LEU A 439 -4.48 17.84 0.78
CA LEU A 439 -3.97 17.78 2.16
C LEU A 439 -4.77 18.67 3.13
N GLU A 440 -5.18 19.86 2.70
CA GLU A 440 -6.04 20.73 3.50
C GLU A 440 -7.39 20.08 3.80
N ARG A 441 -8.06 19.51 2.79
CA ARG A 441 -9.32 18.77 2.98
C ARG A 441 -9.11 17.53 3.83
N PHE A 442 -8.04 16.78 3.59
CA PHE A 442 -7.64 15.61 4.36
C PHE A 442 -7.53 15.95 5.85
N SER A 443 -6.85 17.06 6.17
CA SER A 443 -6.64 17.52 7.55
C SER A 443 -7.93 17.81 8.32
N THR A 444 -9.03 18.14 7.64
CA THR A 444 -10.32 18.39 8.30
C THR A 444 -10.89 17.15 8.97
N SER A 445 -10.50 15.96 8.51
CA SER A 445 -10.90 14.67 9.05
C SER A 445 -10.21 14.33 10.37
N LEU A 446 -9.14 15.04 10.71
CA LEU A 446 -8.29 14.74 11.85
C LEU A 446 -8.75 15.41 13.15
N GLY A 447 -9.64 16.40 13.10
CA GLY A 447 -10.07 17.10 14.31
C GLY A 447 -10.79 18.40 14.06
N ARG A 448 -11.45 18.90 15.11
CA ARG A 448 -12.24 20.14 15.11
C ARG A 448 -11.38 21.38 15.35
N SER A 449 -10.23 21.23 16.01
CA SER A 449 -9.27 22.31 16.25
C SER A 449 -7.91 22.03 15.62
N GLU A 450 -7.12 23.08 15.37
CA GLU A 450 -5.74 22.94 14.87
C GLU A 450 -4.86 22.15 15.85
N GLN A 451 -5.09 22.30 17.16
CA GLN A 451 -4.39 21.56 18.21
C GLN A 451 -4.70 20.06 18.16
N GLU A 452 -5.96 19.67 18.00
CA GLU A 452 -6.34 18.26 17.83
C GLU A 452 -5.69 17.66 16.57
N ARG A 453 -5.73 18.38 15.45
CA ARG A 453 -5.13 17.92 14.20
C ARG A 453 -3.63 17.73 14.32
N ALA A 454 -2.93 18.68 14.95
CA ALA A 454 -1.49 18.59 15.19
C ALA A 454 -1.14 17.49 16.22
N GLY A 455 -2.08 17.14 17.12
CA GLY A 455 -1.94 16.01 18.02
C GLY A 455 -1.99 14.65 17.32
N HIS A 456 -2.77 14.54 16.23
CA HIS A 456 -2.82 13.31 15.42
C HIS A 456 -1.71 13.27 14.37
N MET A 457 -1.53 14.35 13.60
CA MET A 457 -0.59 14.41 12.49
C MET A 457 0.27 15.67 12.57
N PRO A 458 1.34 15.65 13.38
CA PRO A 458 2.18 16.83 13.62
C PRO A 458 2.98 17.28 12.39
N TYR A 459 3.51 16.37 11.56
CA TYR A 459 4.37 16.71 10.42
C TYR A 459 3.59 17.26 9.21
N LEU A 460 2.40 16.73 8.95
CA LEU A 460 1.42 17.19 7.98
C LEU A 460 0.94 18.57 8.37
N MET A 461 0.56 18.77 9.64
CA MET A 461 0.13 20.09 10.11
C MET A 461 1.27 21.11 10.05
N ARG A 462 2.51 20.69 10.34
CA ARG A 462 3.71 21.53 10.12
C ARG A 462 3.90 21.89 8.63
N TYR A 463 3.72 20.95 7.72
CA TYR A 463 3.78 21.21 6.27
C TYR A 463 2.69 22.19 5.83
N LEU A 464 1.44 21.97 6.26
CA LEU A 464 0.32 22.86 5.96
C LEU A 464 0.49 24.26 6.55
N HIS A 465 1.17 24.38 7.69
CA HIS A 465 1.51 25.68 8.27
C HIS A 465 2.50 26.44 7.39
N GLN A 466 3.60 25.81 6.98
CA GLN A 466 4.58 26.41 6.05
C GLN A 466 3.90 26.85 4.75
N LEU A 467 2.98 26.05 4.22
CA LEU A 467 2.23 26.39 3.01
C LEU A 467 1.43 27.69 3.13
N ARG A 468 0.98 28.09 4.34
CA ARG A 468 0.23 29.35 4.54
C ARG A 468 1.06 30.57 4.16
N ASP A 469 2.37 30.49 4.31
CA ASP A 469 3.31 31.56 3.96
C ASP A 469 3.62 31.61 2.45
N HIS A 470 3.11 30.64 1.69
CA HIS A 470 3.38 30.45 0.25
C HIS A 470 2.11 30.34 -0.60
N PRO A 471 1.26 31.39 -0.66
CA PRO A 471 0.00 31.36 -1.40
C PRO A 471 0.16 31.14 -2.92
N GLU A 472 1.33 31.42 -3.48
CA GLU A 472 1.70 31.14 -4.86
C GLU A 472 1.70 29.64 -5.20
N ILE A 473 2.06 28.77 -4.25
CA ILE A 473 2.03 27.30 -4.45
C ILE A 473 0.61 26.86 -4.75
N ARG A 474 -0.35 27.28 -3.92
CA ARG A 474 -1.77 26.94 -4.11
C ARG A 474 -2.32 27.45 -5.44
N ARG A 475 -1.87 28.63 -5.89
CA ARG A 475 -2.31 29.21 -7.15
C ARG A 475 -1.84 28.36 -8.33
N GLN A 476 -0.55 28.02 -8.35
CA GLN A 476 0.03 27.18 -9.38
C GLN A 476 -0.66 25.81 -9.44
N GLU A 477 -0.82 25.13 -8.30
CA GLU A 477 -1.47 23.82 -8.27
C GLU A 477 -2.94 23.87 -8.76
N ARG A 478 -3.67 24.97 -8.49
CA ARG A 478 -5.03 25.15 -9.03
C ARG A 478 -5.04 25.35 -10.54
N GLU A 479 -4.07 26.08 -11.09
CA GLU A 479 -3.95 26.29 -12.54
C GLU A 479 -3.60 24.97 -13.24
N GLU A 480 -2.65 24.20 -12.70
CA GLU A 480 -2.29 22.86 -13.19
C GLU A 480 -3.47 21.88 -13.12
N GLU A 481 -4.27 21.93 -12.05
CA GLU A 481 -5.47 21.11 -11.91
C GLU A 481 -6.57 21.51 -12.91
N ALA A 482 -6.81 22.80 -13.11
CA ALA A 482 -7.78 23.28 -14.09
C ALA A 482 -7.40 22.89 -15.52
N GLN A 483 -6.12 23.01 -15.88
CA GLN A 483 -5.59 22.55 -17.18
C GLN A 483 -5.78 21.04 -17.36
N TRP A 484 -5.45 20.26 -16.34
CA TRP A 484 -5.64 18.80 -16.38
C TRP A 484 -7.11 18.41 -16.51
N GLN A 485 -8.03 19.05 -15.78
CA GLN A 485 -9.47 18.80 -15.89
C GLN A 485 -10.00 19.13 -17.29
N ALA A 486 -9.53 20.21 -17.91
CA ALA A 486 -9.88 20.57 -19.28
C ALA A 486 -9.42 19.50 -20.29
N GLN A 487 -8.16 19.06 -20.20
CA GLN A 487 -7.63 17.99 -21.06
C GLN A 487 -8.34 16.65 -20.82
N ARG A 488 -8.69 16.33 -19.57
CA ARG A 488 -9.46 15.13 -19.22
C ARG A 488 -10.85 15.16 -19.83
N GLN A 489 -11.53 16.30 -19.79
CA GLN A 489 -12.84 16.47 -20.42
C GLN A 489 -12.73 16.33 -21.94
N GLU A 490 -11.68 16.90 -22.55
CA GLU A 490 -11.38 16.74 -23.98
C GLU A 490 -11.16 15.27 -24.35
N LEU A 491 -10.35 14.54 -23.57
CA LEU A 491 -10.13 13.10 -23.74
C LEU A 491 -11.43 12.30 -23.62
N GLN A 492 -12.28 12.61 -22.62
CA GLN A 492 -13.57 11.94 -22.48
C GLN A 492 -14.50 12.20 -23.67
N ASN A 493 -14.52 13.42 -24.21
CA ASN A 493 -15.30 13.77 -25.39
C ASN A 493 -14.78 13.00 -26.62
N PHE A 494 -13.45 12.97 -26.80
CA PHE A 494 -12.79 12.20 -27.86
C PHE A 494 -13.13 10.71 -27.80
N LEU A 495 -12.99 10.07 -26.63
CA LEU A 495 -13.27 8.65 -26.43
C LEU A 495 -14.76 8.29 -26.61
N LYS A 496 -15.68 9.23 -26.35
CA LYS A 496 -17.13 9.05 -26.59
C LYS A 496 -17.52 9.23 -28.06
N GLY A 497 -16.57 9.53 -28.96
CA GLY A 497 -16.87 9.85 -30.36
C GLY A 497 -17.60 11.18 -30.51
N VAL A 498 -17.61 12.03 -29.48
CA VAL A 498 -18.07 13.41 -29.59
C VAL A 498 -16.97 14.20 -30.26
N THR A 499 -16.91 14.12 -31.59
CA THR A 499 -16.25 15.17 -32.38
C THR A 499 -16.96 16.47 -32.02
N ALA A 500 -16.24 17.47 -31.52
CA ALA A 500 -16.79 18.81 -31.40
C ALA A 500 -17.33 19.21 -32.79
N ALA A 501 -18.65 19.16 -32.94
CA ALA A 501 -19.32 19.65 -34.13
C ALA A 501 -19.42 21.17 -33.97
N ALA A 502 -18.52 21.87 -34.68
CA ALA A 502 -18.48 23.31 -34.94
C ALA A 502 -18.21 24.25 -33.74
#